data_AF-A0A956DC31-F1
#
_entry.id   AF-A0A956DC31-F1
#
_cell.length_a   1.000
_cell.length_b   1.000
_cell.length_c   1.000
_cell.angle_alpha   90.00
_cell.angle_beta   90.00
_cell.angle_gamma   90.00
#
_symmetry.space_group_name_H-M   'P 1'
#
loop_
_entity.id
_entity.type
_entity.pdbx_description
1 polymer ?
#
loop_
_entity_poly.entity_id
_entity_poly.type
_entity_poly.pdbx_seq_one_letter_code
_entity_poly.pdbx_strand_id
1 'polypeptide(L)'
;MSDDNKNEPRKKGTLIGVGAPSAEEIAADAAEKAKAAADEADTAERIADRAAREAADDEKHVPTKATAKAAAEADDAAEEAEVDASSAKAAAEVAKSAAKKASKAALQGDEEHAKEEADKAVAAADRASKAAKAASSAKDQALAAQKKADHARMTHEGEGDEPEKRPALYLAEYQTPEALAEAAKKVRDAGYEKWDCHTPYPVHGLDDAMGLKPTKIGFVSFIAGMTGLASAVLMIQFMNNWDYPVIIGGKPNGIGAFPSMVPIMFELTILLTGFGTLFGLFHFTKLPRHHHPIFESDRFEAATDDKFFLSIEVGDEKFDMKKTRALLESTHPSHVELVEEEVG
;
A
#
# COMPACT_ATOMS: atom_id res chain seq x y z
N MET A 1 45.01 -68.24 -46.52
CA MET A 1 43.62 -68.01 -46.10
C MET A 1 43.19 -66.70 -46.73
N SER A 2 42.73 -66.69 -47.98
CA SER A 2 41.39 -67.11 -48.42
C SER A 2 40.33 -66.06 -48.05
N ASP A 3 39.75 -65.51 -49.12
CA ASP A 3 38.38 -64.99 -49.25
C ASP A 3 38.12 -63.58 -48.71
N ASP A 4 37.51 -62.64 -49.44
CA ASP A 4 37.20 -62.51 -50.86
C ASP A 4 36.72 -61.06 -51.07
N ASN A 5 36.63 -60.64 -52.34
CA ASN A 5 35.67 -59.67 -52.86
C ASN A 5 36.05 -58.16 -52.97
N LYS A 6 36.42 -57.84 -54.23
CA LYS A 6 36.05 -56.67 -55.07
C LYS A 6 36.58 -55.28 -54.73
N ASN A 7 37.68 -54.98 -55.42
CA ASN A 7 38.09 -53.67 -55.90
C ASN A 7 37.14 -53.21 -57.04
N GLU A 8 36.24 -52.26 -56.80
CA GLU A 8 35.47 -51.53 -57.83
C GLU A 8 35.92 -50.05 -57.87
N PRO A 9 36.16 -49.48 -59.07
CA PRO A 9 36.55 -48.08 -59.21
C PRO A 9 35.36 -47.13 -59.01
N ARG A 10 35.60 -46.01 -58.33
CA ARG A 10 34.65 -44.91 -58.07
C ARG A 10 33.91 -44.50 -59.35
N LYS A 11 32.60 -44.73 -59.41
CA LYS A 11 31.73 -44.14 -60.43
C LYS A 11 31.56 -42.65 -60.14
N LYS A 12 32.01 -41.82 -61.08
CA LYS A 12 31.68 -40.38 -61.17
C LYS A 12 30.16 -40.23 -61.23
N GLY A 13 29.57 -39.71 -60.15
CA GLY A 13 28.23 -39.13 -60.15
C GLY A 13 28.28 -37.74 -60.75
N THR A 14 27.50 -37.56 -61.82
CA THR A 14 27.36 -36.40 -62.68
C THR A 14 27.13 -35.09 -61.92
N LEU A 15 28.03 -34.12 -62.11
CA LEU A 15 27.76 -32.69 -61.95
C LEU A 15 26.75 -32.27 -63.03
N ILE A 16 25.47 -32.11 -62.67
CA ILE A 16 24.52 -31.37 -63.51
C ILE A 16 24.63 -29.91 -63.09
N GLY A 17 25.11 -29.09 -64.02
CA GLY A 17 25.23 -27.65 -63.83
C GLY A 17 23.87 -27.03 -63.59
N VAL A 18 23.81 -26.17 -62.57
CA VAL A 18 22.71 -25.22 -62.39
C VAL A 18 22.80 -24.25 -63.57
N GLY A 19 21.98 -24.48 -64.60
CA GLY A 19 21.73 -23.49 -65.64
C GLY A 19 21.09 -22.26 -65.00
N ALA A 20 21.31 -21.06 -65.56
CA ALA A 20 20.70 -19.84 -65.06
C ALA A 20 19.17 -20.05 -64.92
N PRO A 21 18.57 -19.68 -63.78
CA PRO A 21 17.15 -19.92 -63.54
C PRO A 21 16.29 -19.21 -64.60
N SER A 22 15.20 -19.86 -65.00
CA SER A 22 14.28 -19.31 -66.00
C SER A 22 13.54 -18.08 -65.44
N ALA A 23 13.05 -17.19 -66.31
CA ALA A 23 12.31 -16.00 -65.86
C ALA A 23 11.04 -16.35 -65.04
N GLU A 24 10.40 -17.50 -65.31
CA GLU A 24 9.28 -18.01 -64.53
C GLU A 24 9.70 -18.47 -63.13
N GLU A 25 10.86 -19.12 -63.01
CA GLU A 25 11.42 -19.59 -61.73
C GLU A 25 11.85 -18.41 -60.84
N ILE A 26 12.46 -17.38 -61.43
CA ILE A 26 12.83 -16.14 -60.74
C ILE A 26 11.58 -15.39 -60.25
N ALA A 27 10.54 -15.31 -61.08
CA ALA A 27 9.28 -14.66 -60.71
C ALA A 27 8.51 -15.43 -59.62
N ALA A 28 8.60 -16.78 -59.62
CA ALA A 28 7.99 -17.62 -58.60
C ALA A 28 8.69 -17.46 -57.24
N ASP A 29 10.04 -17.48 -57.22
CA ASP A 29 10.84 -17.26 -56.00
C ASP A 29 10.59 -15.86 -55.41
N ALA A 30 10.52 -14.83 -56.27
CA ALA A 30 10.18 -13.47 -55.84
C ALA A 30 8.76 -13.37 -55.25
N ALA A 31 7.79 -14.12 -55.79
CA ALA A 31 6.42 -14.17 -55.26
C ALA A 31 6.34 -14.91 -53.92
N GLU A 32 7.09 -15.99 -53.74
CA GLU A 32 7.20 -16.70 -52.45
C GLU A 32 7.82 -15.80 -51.38
N LYS A 33 8.92 -15.10 -51.71
CA LYS A 33 9.58 -14.16 -50.80
C LYS A 33 8.67 -12.98 -50.43
N ALA A 34 7.92 -12.44 -51.39
CA ALA A 34 6.95 -11.38 -51.15
C ALA A 34 5.78 -11.84 -50.24
N LYS A 35 5.36 -13.10 -50.37
CA LYS A 35 4.33 -13.68 -49.50
C LYS A 35 4.86 -13.86 -48.07
N ALA A 36 6.06 -14.42 -47.90
CA ALA A 36 6.69 -14.57 -46.59
C ALA A 36 6.87 -13.22 -45.87
N ALA A 37 7.32 -12.19 -46.60
CA ALA A 37 7.44 -10.83 -46.07
C ALA A 37 6.09 -10.22 -45.65
N ALA A 38 5.00 -10.56 -46.32
CA ALA A 38 3.66 -10.11 -45.94
C ALA A 38 3.15 -10.78 -44.66
N ASP A 39 3.43 -12.07 -44.49
CA ASP A 39 3.08 -12.81 -43.26
C ASP A 39 3.90 -12.29 -42.06
N GLU A 40 5.18 -11.95 -42.27
CA GLU A 40 6.03 -11.29 -41.27
C GLU A 40 5.49 -9.89 -40.89
N ALA A 41 5.01 -9.10 -41.87
CA ALA A 41 4.44 -7.79 -41.62
C ALA A 41 3.10 -7.84 -40.86
N ASP A 42 2.20 -8.78 -41.19
CA ASP A 42 0.95 -8.99 -40.44
C ASP A 42 1.24 -9.42 -38.99
N THR A 43 2.26 -10.27 -38.81
CA THR A 43 2.71 -10.69 -37.48
C THR A 43 3.26 -9.49 -36.69
N ALA A 44 4.04 -8.61 -37.33
CA ALA A 44 4.58 -7.40 -36.71
C ALA A 44 3.47 -6.42 -36.29
N GLU A 45 2.44 -6.22 -37.11
CA GLU A 45 1.29 -5.36 -36.80
C GLU A 45 0.51 -5.88 -35.57
N ARG A 46 0.25 -7.19 -35.51
CA ARG A 46 -0.41 -7.81 -34.34
C ARG A 46 0.45 -7.74 -33.08
N ILE A 47 1.76 -7.74 -33.24
CA ILE A 47 2.72 -7.56 -32.14
C ILE A 47 2.68 -6.12 -31.62
N ALA A 48 2.67 -5.13 -32.51
CA ALA A 48 2.60 -3.71 -32.16
C ALA A 48 1.25 -3.36 -31.50
N ASP A 49 0.13 -3.81 -32.07
CA ASP A 49 -1.21 -3.63 -31.49
C ASP A 49 -1.32 -4.18 -30.07
N ARG A 50 -0.66 -5.32 -29.82
CA ARG A 50 -0.63 -5.93 -28.49
C ARG A 50 0.21 -5.10 -27.51
N ALA A 51 1.38 -4.63 -27.95
CA ALA A 51 2.23 -3.78 -27.12
C ALA A 51 1.53 -2.47 -26.74
N ALA A 52 0.82 -1.83 -27.68
CA ALA A 52 0.04 -0.61 -27.43
C ALA A 52 -1.10 -0.83 -26.42
N ARG A 53 -1.79 -1.98 -26.47
CA ARG A 53 -2.82 -2.34 -25.48
C ARG A 53 -2.24 -2.61 -24.09
N GLU A 54 -1.12 -3.32 -24.03
CA GLU A 54 -0.42 -3.62 -22.78
C GLU A 54 0.11 -2.33 -22.12
N ALA A 55 0.51 -1.32 -22.90
CA ALA A 55 0.88 0.01 -22.40
C ALA A 55 -0.33 0.85 -21.92
N ALA A 56 -1.45 0.82 -22.64
CA ALA A 56 -2.65 1.61 -22.29
C ALA A 56 -3.33 1.18 -20.97
N ASP A 57 -3.16 -0.07 -20.53
CA ASP A 57 -3.71 -0.52 -19.23
C ASP A 57 -3.03 0.15 -18.02
N ASP A 58 -1.85 0.77 -18.20
CA ASP A 58 -1.10 1.44 -17.14
C ASP A 58 -1.63 2.83 -16.75
N GLU A 59 -2.42 3.48 -17.60
CA GLU A 59 -2.88 4.87 -17.40
C GLU A 59 -3.87 5.04 -16.22
N LYS A 60 -4.34 3.94 -15.62
CA LYS A 60 -5.31 3.93 -14.50
C LYS A 60 -4.70 4.13 -13.11
N HIS A 61 -3.38 4.22 -13.00
CA HIS A 61 -2.67 4.28 -11.70
C HIS A 61 -1.92 5.60 -11.50
N VAL A 62 -1.92 6.13 -10.28
CA VAL A 62 -1.24 7.40 -9.92
C VAL A 62 0.29 7.18 -9.90
N PRO A 63 1.07 7.87 -10.74
CA PRO A 63 2.49 7.56 -10.91
C PRO A 63 3.40 8.19 -9.84
N THR A 64 4.41 7.43 -9.38
CA THR A 64 5.59 7.93 -8.67
C THR A 64 6.67 8.38 -9.67
N LYS A 65 7.67 9.17 -9.24
CA LYS A 65 8.72 9.69 -10.13
C LYS A 65 9.55 8.60 -10.84
N ALA A 66 9.70 7.43 -10.21
CA ALA A 66 10.44 6.29 -10.78
C ALA A 66 9.59 5.49 -11.79
N THR A 67 8.30 5.30 -11.50
CA THR A 67 7.35 4.61 -12.40
C THR A 67 7.02 5.46 -13.62
N ALA A 68 6.95 6.79 -13.48
CA ALA A 68 6.73 7.72 -14.59
C ALA A 68 7.81 7.65 -15.68
N LYS A 69 9.08 7.42 -15.29
CA LYS A 69 10.18 7.32 -16.26
C LYS A 69 10.12 6.01 -17.05
N ALA A 70 9.87 4.88 -16.37
CA ALA A 70 9.80 3.57 -17.00
C ALA A 70 8.55 3.42 -17.90
N ALA A 71 7.43 4.04 -17.52
CA ALA A 71 6.22 4.10 -18.34
C ALA A 71 6.45 4.89 -19.63
N ALA A 72 7.08 6.08 -19.54
CA ALA A 72 7.43 6.86 -20.73
C ALA A 72 8.38 6.12 -21.69
N GLU A 73 9.36 5.37 -21.16
CA GLU A 73 10.25 4.53 -21.96
C GLU A 73 9.50 3.36 -22.65
N ALA A 74 8.42 2.86 -22.06
CA ALA A 74 7.60 1.80 -22.66
C ALA A 74 6.65 2.34 -23.74
N ASP A 75 6.07 3.52 -23.54
CA ASP A 75 5.23 4.22 -24.51
C ASP A 75 6.01 4.60 -25.77
N ASP A 76 7.20 5.21 -25.62
CA ASP A 76 8.08 5.56 -26.74
C ASP A 76 8.45 4.31 -27.58
N ALA A 77 8.77 3.19 -26.91
CA ALA A 77 9.13 1.95 -27.58
C ALA A 77 7.92 1.28 -28.28
N ALA A 78 6.71 1.44 -27.75
CA ALA A 78 5.48 0.96 -28.38
C ALA A 78 5.13 1.79 -29.63
N GLU A 79 5.30 3.10 -29.58
CA GLU A 79 5.14 4.00 -30.73
C GLU A 79 6.16 3.66 -31.83
N GLU A 80 7.43 3.43 -31.47
CA GLU A 80 8.46 2.98 -32.42
C GLU A 80 8.07 1.64 -33.09
N ALA A 81 7.53 0.68 -32.33
CA ALA A 81 7.09 -0.60 -32.87
C ALA A 81 5.92 -0.47 -33.87
N GLU A 82 5.00 0.47 -33.63
CA GLU A 82 3.88 0.76 -34.53
C GLU A 82 4.35 1.41 -35.84
N VAL A 83 5.29 2.35 -35.76
CA VAL A 83 5.92 2.99 -36.93
C VAL A 83 6.67 1.95 -37.78
N ASP A 84 7.46 1.08 -37.15
CA ASP A 84 8.20 0.03 -37.84
C ASP A 84 7.27 -1.02 -38.48
N ALA A 85 6.19 -1.41 -37.79
CA ALA A 85 5.18 -2.34 -38.34
C ALA A 85 4.43 -1.73 -39.55
N SER A 86 4.07 -0.45 -39.46
CA SER A 86 3.46 0.30 -40.58
C SER A 86 4.40 0.36 -41.79
N SER A 87 5.70 0.60 -41.55
CA SER A 87 6.73 0.59 -42.59
C SER A 87 6.93 -0.79 -43.24
N ALA A 88 6.86 -1.87 -42.44
CA ALA A 88 6.95 -3.24 -42.91
C ALA A 88 5.78 -3.59 -43.83
N LYS A 89 4.56 -3.18 -43.45
CA LYS A 89 3.33 -3.37 -44.24
C LYS A 89 3.38 -2.62 -45.58
N ALA A 90 3.84 -1.36 -45.56
CA ALA A 90 4.03 -0.58 -46.77
C ALA A 90 5.04 -1.24 -47.73
N ALA A 91 6.17 -1.72 -47.21
CA ALA A 91 7.20 -2.41 -48.00
C ALA A 91 6.70 -3.77 -48.55
N ALA A 92 5.91 -4.52 -47.78
CA ALA A 92 5.32 -5.78 -48.21
C ALA A 92 4.29 -5.61 -49.34
N GLU A 93 3.48 -4.55 -49.31
CA GLU A 93 2.56 -4.23 -50.41
C GLU A 93 3.31 -3.85 -51.70
N VAL A 94 4.42 -3.12 -51.58
CA VAL A 94 5.31 -2.84 -52.71
C VAL A 94 5.88 -4.15 -53.27
N ALA A 95 6.35 -5.07 -52.42
CA ALA A 95 6.87 -6.38 -52.82
C ALA A 95 5.81 -7.22 -53.55
N LYS A 96 4.58 -7.30 -53.04
CA LYS A 96 3.47 -8.00 -53.71
C LYS A 96 3.16 -7.40 -55.09
N SER A 97 3.15 -6.07 -55.18
CA SER A 97 2.83 -5.37 -56.44
C SER A 97 3.91 -5.60 -57.52
N ALA A 98 5.18 -5.61 -57.13
CA ALA A 98 6.32 -5.88 -58.01
C ALA A 98 6.39 -7.36 -58.41
N ALA A 99 6.16 -8.30 -57.48
CA ALA A 99 6.10 -9.73 -57.78
C ALA A 99 4.98 -10.05 -58.79
N LYS A 100 3.81 -9.43 -58.64
CA LYS A 100 2.69 -9.57 -59.60
C LYS A 100 3.03 -9.05 -61.00
N LYS A 101 3.82 -7.96 -61.09
CA LYS A 101 4.33 -7.45 -62.37
C LYS A 101 5.36 -8.38 -62.99
N ALA A 102 6.28 -8.92 -62.18
CA ALA A 102 7.28 -9.89 -62.61
C ALA A 102 6.64 -11.17 -63.18
N SER A 103 5.65 -11.75 -62.49
CA SER A 103 4.93 -12.93 -63.01
C SER A 103 4.17 -12.62 -64.30
N LYS A 104 3.61 -11.41 -64.45
CA LYS A 104 2.92 -10.99 -65.67
C LYS A 104 3.89 -10.82 -66.84
N ALA A 105 5.06 -10.21 -66.62
CA ALA A 105 6.09 -10.04 -67.63
C ALA A 105 6.70 -11.38 -68.08
N ALA A 106 6.91 -12.31 -67.13
CA ALA A 106 7.37 -13.67 -67.42
C ALA A 106 6.39 -14.43 -68.33
N LEU A 107 5.08 -14.38 -68.04
CA LEU A 107 4.03 -14.98 -68.88
C LEU A 107 3.94 -14.36 -70.29
N GLN A 108 4.41 -13.12 -70.45
CA GLN A 108 4.42 -12.40 -71.73
C GLN A 108 5.71 -12.62 -72.53
N GLY A 109 6.68 -13.38 -71.99
CA GLY A 109 7.96 -13.68 -72.63
C GLY A 109 9.01 -12.55 -72.56
N ASP A 110 8.79 -11.54 -71.73
CA ASP A 110 9.71 -10.42 -71.53
C ASP A 110 10.67 -10.71 -70.36
N GLU A 111 11.78 -11.40 -70.66
CA GLU A 111 12.72 -11.88 -69.65
C GLU A 111 13.46 -10.76 -68.91
N GLU A 112 13.75 -9.64 -69.59
CA GLU A 112 14.51 -8.52 -69.01
C GLU A 112 13.64 -7.76 -68.01
N HIS A 113 12.40 -7.43 -68.39
CA HIS A 113 11.46 -6.75 -67.52
C HIS A 113 11.00 -7.64 -66.35
N ALA A 114 10.85 -8.95 -66.57
CA ALA A 114 10.53 -9.91 -65.51
C ALA A 114 11.63 -9.96 -64.43
N LYS A 115 12.91 -9.96 -64.82
CA LYS A 115 14.04 -9.94 -63.90
C LYS A 115 14.12 -8.61 -63.13
N GLU A 116 13.94 -7.48 -63.81
CA GLU A 116 13.98 -6.16 -63.17
C GLU A 116 12.90 -6.00 -62.09
N GLU A 117 11.66 -6.41 -62.37
CA GLU A 117 10.57 -6.34 -61.40
C GLU A 117 10.70 -7.40 -60.29
N ALA A 118 11.31 -8.56 -60.57
CA ALA A 118 11.63 -9.56 -59.56
C ALA A 118 12.70 -9.05 -58.58
N ASP A 119 13.76 -8.41 -59.06
CA ASP A 119 14.78 -7.80 -58.20
C ASP A 119 14.20 -6.70 -57.32
N LYS A 120 13.30 -5.87 -57.85
CA LYS A 120 12.55 -4.87 -57.06
C LYS A 120 11.67 -5.52 -55.99
N ALA A 121 11.00 -6.63 -56.32
CA ALA A 121 10.17 -7.37 -55.38
C ALA A 121 11.01 -7.97 -54.24
N VAL A 122 12.14 -8.57 -54.56
CA VAL A 122 13.09 -9.15 -53.60
C VAL A 122 13.67 -8.06 -52.69
N ALA A 123 14.09 -6.92 -53.24
CA ALA A 123 14.61 -5.80 -52.46
C ALA A 123 13.55 -5.18 -51.52
N ALA A 124 12.30 -5.10 -51.97
CA ALA A 124 11.19 -4.64 -51.14
C ALA A 124 10.84 -5.65 -50.03
N ALA A 125 10.89 -6.95 -50.34
CA ALA A 125 10.68 -8.03 -49.37
C ALA A 125 11.77 -8.03 -48.28
N ASP A 126 13.04 -7.80 -48.65
CA ASP A 126 14.14 -7.69 -47.67
C ASP A 126 13.99 -6.47 -46.76
N ARG A 127 13.49 -5.33 -47.29
CA ARG A 127 13.16 -4.15 -46.48
C ARG A 127 12.00 -4.44 -45.53
N ALA A 128 10.96 -5.12 -45.99
CA ALA A 128 9.82 -5.50 -45.16
C ALA A 128 10.23 -6.45 -44.03
N SER A 129 11.03 -7.48 -44.33
CA SER A 129 11.55 -8.41 -43.30
C SER A 129 12.46 -7.70 -42.28
N LYS A 130 13.29 -6.74 -42.74
CA LYS A 130 14.13 -5.95 -41.84
C LYS A 130 13.29 -5.06 -40.90
N ALA A 131 12.26 -4.41 -41.42
CA ALA A 131 11.34 -3.59 -40.62
C ALA A 131 10.51 -4.44 -39.65
N ALA A 132 10.04 -5.63 -40.07
CA ALA A 132 9.34 -6.55 -39.19
C ALA A 132 10.22 -7.04 -38.01
N LYS A 133 11.51 -7.27 -38.26
CA LYS A 133 12.48 -7.58 -37.20
C LYS A 133 12.73 -6.40 -36.26
N ALA A 134 12.79 -5.17 -36.79
CA ALA A 134 12.89 -3.97 -35.97
C ALA A 134 11.68 -3.83 -35.03
N ALA A 135 10.46 -4.01 -35.55
CA ALA A 135 9.23 -4.02 -34.76
C ALA A 135 9.23 -5.10 -33.66
N SER A 136 9.71 -6.32 -33.96
CA SER A 136 9.85 -7.36 -32.92
C SER A 136 10.87 -7.00 -31.83
N SER A 137 11.97 -6.34 -32.21
CA SER A 137 12.98 -5.89 -31.25
C SER A 137 12.49 -4.73 -30.39
N ALA A 138 11.72 -3.80 -30.95
CA ALA A 138 11.09 -2.71 -30.21
C ALA A 138 10.07 -3.25 -29.20
N LYS A 139 9.29 -4.27 -29.57
CA LYS A 139 8.38 -4.97 -28.65
C LYS A 139 9.11 -5.66 -27.50
N ASP A 140 10.24 -6.33 -27.76
CA ASP A 140 11.05 -6.94 -26.70
C ASP A 140 11.62 -5.88 -25.74
N GLN A 141 11.95 -4.68 -26.25
CA GLN A 141 12.36 -3.54 -25.42
C GLN A 141 11.20 -2.99 -24.60
N ALA A 142 10.02 -2.83 -25.18
CA ALA A 142 8.80 -2.41 -24.47
C ALA A 142 8.44 -3.41 -23.35
N LEU A 143 8.48 -4.72 -23.62
CA LEU A 143 8.22 -5.76 -22.61
C LEU A 143 9.28 -5.76 -21.50
N ALA A 144 10.54 -5.47 -21.83
CA ALA A 144 11.61 -5.36 -20.83
C ALA A 144 11.46 -4.09 -19.97
N ALA A 145 11.01 -2.97 -20.56
CA ALA A 145 10.69 -1.73 -19.85
C ALA A 145 9.46 -1.93 -18.95
N GLN A 146 8.41 -2.57 -19.45
CA GLN A 146 7.21 -2.91 -18.68
C GLN A 146 7.54 -3.88 -17.55
N LYS A 147 8.35 -4.92 -17.79
CA LYS A 147 8.79 -5.82 -16.71
C LYS A 147 9.66 -5.10 -15.66
N LYS A 148 10.42 -4.07 -16.05
CA LYS A 148 11.13 -3.20 -15.10
C LYS A 148 10.17 -2.28 -14.35
N ALA A 149 9.13 -1.77 -15.01
CA ALA A 149 8.06 -0.99 -14.38
C ALA A 149 7.27 -1.84 -13.38
N ASP A 150 6.92 -3.07 -13.75
CA ASP A 150 6.25 -4.07 -12.91
C ASP A 150 7.16 -4.56 -11.77
N HIS A 151 8.47 -4.71 -12.01
CA HIS A 151 9.40 -5.04 -10.94
C HIS A 151 9.63 -3.85 -10.00
N ALA A 152 9.74 -2.63 -10.54
CA ALA A 152 9.80 -1.40 -9.75
C ALA A 152 8.51 -1.18 -8.96
N ARG A 153 7.36 -1.58 -9.52
CA ARG A 153 6.07 -1.68 -8.84
C ARG A 153 6.09 -2.78 -7.81
N MET A 154 6.56 -3.99 -8.04
CA MET A 154 6.68 -5.01 -6.98
C MET A 154 7.62 -4.59 -5.85
N THR A 155 8.67 -3.82 -6.14
CA THR A 155 9.51 -3.22 -5.09
C THR A 155 8.83 -2.05 -4.39
N HIS A 156 7.82 -1.40 -5.02
CA HIS A 156 6.99 -0.34 -4.44
C HIS A 156 5.59 -0.79 -3.97
N GLU A 157 5.14 -2.00 -4.27
CA GLU A 157 3.92 -2.65 -3.78
C GLU A 157 4.23 -3.40 -2.48
N GLY A 158 5.52 -3.59 -2.17
CA GLY A 158 6.02 -3.72 -0.81
C GLY A 158 6.35 -2.37 -0.13
N GLU A 159 6.16 -1.24 -0.81
CA GLU A 159 6.43 0.12 -0.31
C GLU A 159 5.25 1.07 -0.62
N GLY A 160 4.04 0.52 -0.53
CA GLY A 160 2.75 1.20 -0.53
C GLY A 160 1.87 0.74 0.64
N ASP A 161 2.45 -0.05 1.54
CA ASP A 161 1.91 -0.49 2.83
C ASP A 161 3.03 -0.45 3.90
N GLU A 162 4.07 0.37 3.67
CA GLU A 162 4.82 0.93 4.80
C GLU A 162 3.83 1.89 5.45
N PRO A 163 3.37 1.62 6.68
CA PRO A 163 2.42 2.48 7.33
C PRO A 163 2.98 3.88 7.34
N GLU A 164 2.18 4.88 6.96
CA GLU A 164 2.63 6.27 6.97
C GLU A 164 2.94 6.62 8.44
N LYS A 165 4.21 6.51 8.83
CA LYS A 165 4.69 6.75 10.18
C LYS A 165 4.62 8.24 10.46
N ARG A 166 3.55 8.65 11.12
CA ARG A 166 3.37 10.04 11.53
C ARG A 166 3.94 10.22 12.93
N PRO A 167 4.71 11.28 13.20
CA PRO A 167 5.14 11.55 14.56
C PRO A 167 3.89 11.74 15.42
N ALA A 168 3.75 10.94 16.48
CA ALA A 168 2.59 10.96 17.36
C ALA A 168 2.90 11.65 18.68
N LEU A 169 4.04 11.33 19.29
CA LEU A 169 4.48 11.94 20.56
C LEU A 169 5.99 11.85 20.76
N TYR A 170 6.53 12.72 21.62
CA TYR A 170 7.84 12.51 22.23
C TYR A 170 7.70 11.80 23.57
N LEU A 171 8.54 10.80 23.80
CA LEU A 171 8.62 10.05 25.04
C LEU A 171 10.00 10.26 25.69
N ALA A 172 10.02 10.64 26.96
CA ALA A 172 11.24 10.79 27.75
C ALA A 172 11.23 9.82 28.94
N GLU A 173 12.30 9.03 29.09
CA GLU A 173 12.50 8.05 30.16
C GLU A 173 13.32 8.67 31.31
N TYR A 174 12.93 8.40 32.55
CA TYR A 174 13.64 8.80 33.77
C TYR A 174 13.82 7.59 34.70
N GLN A 175 14.93 7.54 35.44
CA GLN A 175 15.20 6.47 36.41
C GLN A 175 14.58 6.72 37.77
N THR A 176 14.26 7.98 38.12
CA THR A 176 13.77 8.33 39.46
C THR A 176 12.51 9.19 39.39
N PRO A 177 11.60 9.05 40.37
CA PRO A 177 10.37 9.84 40.41
C PRO A 177 10.64 11.33 40.65
N GLU A 178 11.72 11.68 41.35
CA GLU A 178 12.10 13.09 41.58
C GLU A 178 12.52 13.77 40.28
N ALA A 179 13.29 13.07 39.44
CA ALA A 179 13.70 13.59 38.14
C ALA A 179 12.50 13.81 37.22
N LEU A 180 11.54 12.87 37.23
CA LEU A 180 10.27 13.03 36.52
C LEU A 180 9.48 14.24 37.03
N ALA A 181 9.37 14.41 38.36
CA ALA A 181 8.63 15.53 38.94
C ALA A 181 9.26 16.90 38.61
N GLU A 182 10.59 16.99 38.56
CA GLU A 182 11.29 18.20 38.11
C GLU A 182 11.09 18.46 36.61
N ALA A 183 11.10 17.41 35.79
CA ALA A 183 10.78 17.51 34.37
C ALA A 183 9.34 17.98 34.14
N ALA A 184 8.37 17.41 34.87
CA ALA A 184 6.97 17.78 34.83
C ALA A 184 6.77 19.28 35.14
N LYS A 185 7.44 19.82 36.16
CA LYS A 185 7.41 21.26 36.47
C LYS A 185 7.92 22.10 35.29
N LYS A 186 9.04 21.72 34.68
CA LYS A 186 9.60 22.45 33.52
C LYS A 186 8.67 22.41 32.30
N VAL A 187 8.05 21.27 32.01
CA VAL A 187 7.11 21.10 30.90
C VAL A 187 5.84 21.91 31.13
N ARG A 188 5.30 21.88 32.36
CA ARG A 188 4.19 22.73 32.80
C ARG A 188 4.53 24.22 32.67
N ASP A 189 5.70 24.64 33.13
CA ASP A 189 6.11 26.05 33.12
C ASP A 189 6.41 26.56 31.69
N ALA A 190 6.80 25.67 30.78
CA ALA A 190 6.83 25.95 29.33
C ALA A 190 5.43 26.08 28.72
N GLY A 191 4.41 25.61 29.44
CA GLY A 191 2.98 25.77 29.15
C GLY A 191 2.48 24.85 28.06
N TYR A 192 2.99 23.62 27.99
CA TYR A 192 2.36 22.54 27.26
C TYR A 192 1.09 22.09 27.99
N GLU A 193 0.06 21.70 27.25
CA GLU A 193 -1.25 21.28 27.78
C GLU A 193 -1.56 19.81 27.47
N LYS A 194 -1.07 19.25 26.37
CA LYS A 194 -1.29 17.85 25.96
C LYS A 194 -0.06 16.99 26.21
N TRP A 195 0.15 16.68 27.47
CA TRP A 195 1.22 15.81 27.92
C TRP A 195 0.79 15.07 29.19
N ASP A 196 1.47 13.98 29.48
CA ASP A 196 1.16 13.13 30.63
C ASP A 196 2.43 12.49 31.20
N CYS A 197 2.34 12.04 32.45
CA CYS A 197 3.40 11.31 33.15
C CYS A 197 2.94 9.89 33.45
N HIS A 198 3.73 8.91 33.03
CA HIS A 198 3.45 7.49 33.24
C HIS A 198 4.38 6.96 34.30
N THR A 199 3.79 6.41 35.36
CA THR A 199 4.52 5.95 36.55
C THR A 199 3.99 4.59 36.99
N PRO A 200 4.86 3.64 37.40
CA PRO A 200 4.43 2.30 37.83
C PRO A 200 3.63 2.32 39.13
N TYR A 201 3.77 3.38 39.93
CA TYR A 201 3.06 3.61 41.17
C TYR A 201 2.73 5.09 41.38
N PRO A 202 1.77 5.44 42.26
CA PRO A 202 1.44 6.82 42.54
C PRO A 202 2.60 7.59 43.17
N VAL A 203 3.10 8.62 42.48
CA VAL A 203 4.15 9.50 43.00
C VAL A 203 3.51 10.70 43.71
N HIS A 204 3.79 10.85 45.00
CA HIS A 204 3.25 11.96 45.79
C HIS A 204 3.76 13.32 45.29
N GLY A 205 2.85 14.26 45.04
CA GLY A 205 3.17 15.61 44.58
C GLY A 205 3.46 15.73 43.08
N LEU A 206 3.33 14.63 42.32
CA LEU A 206 3.41 14.68 40.86
C LEU A 206 2.22 15.43 40.25
N ASP A 207 1.04 15.31 40.85
CA ASP A 207 -0.16 16.08 40.53
C ASP A 207 0.05 17.60 40.67
N ASP A 208 0.68 18.04 41.76
CA ASP A 208 1.07 19.44 41.97
C ASP A 208 2.17 19.87 41.00
N ALA A 209 3.14 18.99 40.71
CA ALA A 209 4.20 19.24 39.73
C ALA A 209 3.64 19.43 38.31
N MET A 210 2.65 18.63 37.92
CA MET A 210 1.93 18.74 36.66
C MET A 210 0.94 19.92 36.65
N GLY A 211 0.51 20.40 37.82
CA GLY A 211 -0.47 21.48 37.94
C GLY A 211 -1.89 21.01 37.63
N LEU A 212 -2.21 19.76 37.96
CA LEU A 212 -3.53 19.19 37.74
C LEU A 212 -4.57 19.81 38.66
N LYS A 213 -5.79 19.97 38.14
CA LYS A 213 -6.94 20.44 38.92
C LYS A 213 -7.51 19.27 39.73
N PRO A 214 -8.13 19.54 40.90
CA PRO A 214 -8.81 18.51 41.66
C PRO A 214 -9.89 17.82 40.82
N THR A 215 -9.95 16.49 40.91
CA THR A 215 -10.89 15.68 40.16
C THR A 215 -12.34 15.95 40.57
N LYS A 216 -13.25 15.95 39.58
CA LYS A 216 -14.70 16.12 39.79
C LYS A 216 -15.42 14.78 40.06
N ILE A 217 -14.69 13.67 40.15
CA ILE A 217 -15.29 12.34 40.31
C ILE A 217 -16.12 12.23 41.60
N GLY A 218 -15.68 12.85 42.69
CA GLY A 218 -16.42 12.83 43.96
C GLY A 218 -17.80 13.47 43.85
N PHE A 219 -17.97 14.48 43.00
CA PHE A 219 -19.28 15.09 42.75
C PHE A 219 -20.21 14.16 41.96
N VAL A 220 -19.67 13.42 40.99
CA VAL A 220 -20.42 12.39 40.25
C VAL A 220 -20.87 11.28 41.19
N SER A 221 -19.97 10.79 42.05
CA SER A 221 -20.29 9.80 43.08
C SER A 221 -21.38 10.30 44.03
N PHE A 222 -21.32 11.56 44.46
CA PHE A 222 -22.32 12.16 45.33
C PHE A 222 -23.71 12.21 44.67
N ILE A 223 -23.80 12.65 43.41
CA ILE A 223 -25.06 12.67 42.69
C ILE A 223 -25.62 11.25 42.53
N ALA A 224 -24.78 10.28 42.17
CA ALA A 224 -25.18 8.89 42.02
C ALA A 224 -25.66 8.26 43.34
N GLY A 225 -25.04 8.63 44.47
CA GLY A 225 -25.52 8.23 45.80
C GLY A 225 -26.86 8.87 46.14
N MET A 226 -27.04 10.16 45.87
CA MET A 226 -28.31 10.85 46.11
C MET A 226 -29.45 10.28 45.26
N THR A 227 -29.19 9.90 44.01
CA THR A 227 -30.19 9.22 43.16
C THR A 227 -30.47 7.80 43.66
N GLY A 228 -29.47 7.08 44.17
CA GLY A 228 -29.64 5.78 44.84
C GLY A 228 -30.52 5.86 46.09
N LEU A 229 -30.27 6.85 46.94
CA LEU A 229 -31.10 7.08 48.12
C LEU A 229 -32.53 7.46 47.75
N ALA A 230 -32.69 8.42 46.82
CA ALA A 230 -34.00 8.87 46.37
C ALA A 230 -34.80 7.74 45.72
N SER A 231 -34.17 6.93 44.85
CA SER A 231 -34.82 5.78 44.23
C SER A 231 -35.22 4.72 45.25
N ALA A 232 -34.41 4.43 46.27
CA ALA A 232 -34.76 3.48 47.33
C ALA A 232 -35.96 3.95 48.14
N VAL A 233 -35.96 5.21 48.57
CA VAL A 233 -37.07 5.81 49.33
C VAL A 233 -38.35 5.78 48.50
N LEU A 234 -38.28 6.21 47.23
CA LEU A 234 -39.42 6.24 46.33
C LEU A 234 -39.96 4.83 46.08
N MET A 235 -39.11 3.86 45.77
CA MET A 235 -39.50 2.47 45.51
C MET A 235 -40.18 1.85 46.72
N ILE A 236 -39.55 1.92 47.90
CA ILE A 236 -40.09 1.29 49.11
C ILE A 236 -41.41 1.94 49.52
N GLN A 237 -41.48 3.27 49.48
CA GLN A 237 -42.69 3.98 49.89
C GLN A 237 -43.82 3.80 48.89
N PHE A 238 -43.52 3.76 47.60
CA PHE A 238 -44.50 3.46 46.55
C PHE A 238 -45.11 2.07 46.76
N MET A 239 -44.26 1.04 46.92
CA MET A 239 -44.72 -0.34 47.06
C MET A 239 -45.49 -0.59 48.37
N ASN A 240 -44.97 -0.09 49.49
CA ASN A 240 -45.52 -0.36 50.82
C ASN A 240 -46.76 0.49 51.19
N ASN A 241 -46.96 1.64 50.53
CA ASN A 241 -48.02 2.58 50.91
C ASN A 241 -49.05 2.85 49.81
N TRP A 242 -48.69 2.75 48.53
CA TRP A 242 -49.61 3.06 47.43
C TRP A 242 -49.98 1.84 46.60
N ASP A 243 -49.02 1.01 46.20
CA ASP A 243 -49.27 -0.12 45.31
C ASP A 243 -49.98 -1.27 46.04
N TYR A 244 -49.39 -1.77 47.12
CA TYR A 244 -49.96 -2.89 47.87
C TYR A 244 -49.68 -2.78 49.38
N PRO A 245 -50.49 -2.02 50.13
CA PRO A 245 -50.28 -1.84 51.56
C PRO A 245 -50.64 -3.11 52.34
N VAL A 246 -49.63 -3.82 52.85
CA VAL A 246 -49.79 -5.03 53.67
C VAL A 246 -49.26 -4.79 55.08
N ILE A 247 -50.06 -5.13 56.08
CA ILE A 247 -49.65 -5.12 57.49
C ILE A 247 -48.96 -6.47 57.79
N ILE A 248 -47.63 -6.47 57.90
CA ILE A 248 -46.85 -7.69 58.18
C ILE A 248 -46.42 -7.69 59.64
N GLY A 249 -46.86 -8.70 60.41
CA GLY A 249 -46.49 -8.86 61.82
C GLY A 249 -46.95 -7.73 62.73
N GLY A 250 -48.06 -7.05 62.39
CA GLY A 250 -48.63 -5.94 63.16
C GLY A 250 -47.83 -4.64 63.14
N LYS A 251 -46.79 -4.56 62.29
CA LYS A 251 -45.96 -3.34 62.17
C LYS A 251 -46.72 -2.25 61.40
N PRO A 252 -46.63 -0.98 61.83
CA PRO A 252 -47.28 0.12 61.14
C PRO A 252 -46.66 0.36 59.75
N ASN A 253 -47.51 0.55 58.75
CA ASN A 253 -47.13 0.80 57.36
C ASN A 253 -46.62 2.24 57.20
N GLY A 254 -45.89 2.53 56.11
CA GLY A 254 -45.37 3.88 55.83
C GLY A 254 -44.22 4.30 56.76
N ILE A 255 -44.26 5.53 57.27
CA ILE A 255 -43.14 6.13 58.05
C ILE A 255 -42.82 5.35 59.33
N GLY A 256 -43.80 4.63 59.90
CA GLY A 256 -43.61 3.81 61.10
C GLY A 256 -42.67 2.61 60.92
N ALA A 257 -42.41 2.18 59.68
CA ALA A 257 -41.50 1.07 59.37
C ALA A 257 -40.10 1.53 58.92
N PHE A 258 -39.77 2.81 59.06
CA PHE A 258 -38.48 3.39 58.62
C PHE A 258 -37.24 2.58 59.05
N PRO A 259 -37.11 2.08 60.30
CA PRO A 259 -35.92 1.32 60.71
C PRO A 259 -35.67 0.07 59.87
N SER A 260 -36.73 -0.60 59.38
CA SER A 260 -36.58 -1.77 58.51
C SER A 260 -36.17 -1.43 57.07
N MET A 261 -36.35 -0.19 56.64
CA MET A 261 -36.02 0.27 55.29
C MET A 261 -34.55 0.71 55.17
N VAL A 262 -33.93 1.11 56.29
CA VAL A 262 -32.56 1.65 56.31
C VAL A 262 -31.54 0.75 55.64
N PRO A 263 -31.50 -0.58 55.87
CA PRO A 263 -30.55 -1.44 55.18
C PRO A 263 -30.71 -1.37 53.65
N ILE A 264 -31.93 -1.41 53.14
CA ILE A 264 -32.18 -1.38 51.69
C ILE A 264 -31.80 -0.01 51.09
N MET A 265 -32.14 1.08 51.79
CA MET A 265 -31.75 2.43 51.38
C MET A 265 -30.23 2.59 51.34
N PHE A 266 -29.53 2.06 52.34
CA PHE A 266 -28.07 2.06 52.40
C PHE A 266 -27.47 1.27 51.22
N GLU A 267 -27.91 0.04 50.99
CA GLU A 267 -27.40 -0.83 49.91
C GLU A 267 -27.59 -0.18 48.53
N LEU A 268 -28.77 0.36 48.23
CA LEU A 268 -29.02 0.98 46.92
C LEU A 268 -28.22 2.28 46.74
N THR A 269 -28.01 3.03 47.82
CA THR A 269 -27.15 4.22 47.82
C THR A 269 -25.71 3.85 47.46
N ILE A 270 -25.12 2.87 48.16
CA ILE A 270 -23.72 2.47 47.90
C ILE A 270 -23.58 1.77 46.54
N LEU A 271 -24.59 1.02 46.09
CA LEU A 271 -24.60 0.37 44.79
C LEU A 271 -24.55 1.38 43.65
N LEU A 272 -25.47 2.36 43.64
CA LEU A 272 -25.47 3.39 42.59
C LEU A 272 -24.27 4.33 42.71
N THR A 273 -23.78 4.61 43.93
CA THR A 273 -22.53 5.35 44.12
C THR A 273 -21.35 4.61 43.48
N GLY A 274 -21.25 3.29 43.69
CA GLY A 274 -20.20 2.46 43.10
C GLY A 274 -20.22 2.48 41.58
N PHE A 275 -21.38 2.24 40.97
CA PHE A 275 -21.52 2.32 39.51
C PHE A 275 -21.26 3.73 38.98
N GLY A 276 -21.81 4.77 39.60
CA GLY A 276 -21.59 6.15 39.21
C GLY A 276 -20.11 6.55 39.27
N THR A 277 -19.39 6.08 40.27
CA THR A 277 -17.93 6.29 40.40
C THR A 277 -17.17 5.54 39.31
N LEU A 278 -17.51 4.27 39.05
CA LEU A 278 -16.85 3.46 38.03
C LEU A 278 -17.04 4.03 36.63
N PHE A 279 -18.28 4.33 36.24
CA PHE A 279 -18.56 4.94 34.93
C PHE A 279 -18.02 6.36 34.83
N GLY A 280 -18.03 7.12 35.93
CA GLY A 280 -17.38 8.42 36.01
C GLY A 280 -15.87 8.32 35.76
N LEU A 281 -15.20 7.35 36.37
CA LEU A 281 -13.78 7.08 36.15
C LEU A 281 -13.49 6.82 34.68
N PHE A 282 -14.19 5.87 34.06
CA PHE A 282 -14.04 5.54 32.64
C PHE A 282 -14.24 6.75 31.73
N HIS A 283 -15.24 7.58 32.03
CA HIS A 283 -15.47 8.80 31.26
C HIS A 283 -14.31 9.81 31.37
N PHE A 284 -13.78 10.05 32.57
CA PHE A 284 -12.71 11.02 32.77
C PHE A 284 -11.34 10.54 32.27
N THR A 285 -11.05 9.24 32.41
CA THR A 285 -9.80 8.64 31.91
C THR A 285 -9.88 8.23 30.44
N LYS A 286 -11.05 8.41 29.80
CA LYS A 286 -11.34 8.00 28.42
C LYS A 286 -11.09 6.51 28.16
N LEU A 287 -11.34 5.68 29.17
CA LEU A 287 -11.33 4.22 29.04
C LEU A 287 -12.74 3.73 28.65
N PRO A 288 -12.87 2.67 27.83
CA PRO A 288 -11.83 1.83 27.25
C PRO A 288 -11.19 2.47 26.01
N ARG A 289 -9.86 2.56 26.01
CA ARG A 289 -9.06 2.97 24.87
C ARG A 289 -8.01 1.90 24.62
N HIS A 290 -8.28 1.03 23.64
CA HIS A 290 -7.43 -0.13 23.34
C HIS A 290 -6.13 0.26 22.63
N HIS A 291 -6.16 1.33 21.86
CA HIS A 291 -4.98 1.83 21.13
C HIS A 291 -4.57 3.20 21.64
N HIS A 292 -3.28 3.35 21.92
CA HIS A 292 -2.65 4.64 22.17
C HIS A 292 -1.25 4.63 21.53
N PRO A 293 -0.83 5.71 20.86
CA PRO A 293 0.46 5.72 20.16
C PRO A 293 1.67 5.43 21.05
N ILE A 294 1.55 5.65 22.37
CA ILE A 294 2.62 5.36 23.32
C ILE A 294 3.00 3.88 23.38
N PHE A 295 2.10 2.98 23.00
CA PHE A 295 2.33 1.54 23.04
C PHE A 295 3.24 1.06 21.91
N GLU A 296 3.54 1.89 20.91
CA GLU A 296 4.51 1.55 19.85
C GLU A 296 5.98 1.67 20.29
N SER A 297 6.24 2.21 21.49
CA SER A 297 7.60 2.23 22.05
C SER A 297 7.86 0.95 22.85
N ASP A 298 8.85 0.16 22.41
CA ASP A 298 9.34 -1.02 23.14
C ASP A 298 9.76 -0.70 24.59
N ARG A 299 10.25 0.52 24.82
CA ARG A 299 10.69 0.95 26.16
C ARG A 299 9.52 1.20 27.10
N PHE A 300 8.34 1.53 26.56
CA PHE A 300 7.18 1.84 27.38
C PHE A 300 6.66 0.63 28.16
N GLU A 301 7.02 -0.61 27.77
CA GLU A 301 6.74 -1.81 28.57
C GLU A 301 7.27 -1.70 30.01
N ALA A 302 8.40 -1.00 30.19
CA ALA A 302 9.01 -0.78 31.51
C ALA A 302 8.26 0.24 32.38
N ALA A 303 7.24 0.94 31.84
CA ALA A 303 6.46 1.94 32.58
C ALA A 303 5.65 1.32 33.73
N THR A 304 5.37 0.01 33.66
CA THR A 304 4.69 -0.75 34.70
C THR A 304 5.63 -1.48 35.67
N ASP A 305 6.94 -1.45 35.42
CA ASP A 305 7.94 -2.14 36.25
C ASP A 305 8.76 -1.13 37.08
N ASP A 306 9.82 -0.55 36.50
CA ASP A 306 10.80 0.27 37.23
C ASP A 306 11.10 1.64 36.60
N LYS A 307 10.54 1.97 35.44
CA LYS A 307 10.83 3.22 34.72
C LYS A 307 9.69 4.24 34.79
N PHE A 308 10.08 5.51 34.72
CA PHE A 308 9.17 6.65 34.72
C PHE A 308 9.22 7.34 33.36
N PHE A 309 8.07 7.72 32.83
CA PHE A 309 8.01 8.35 31.51
C PHE A 309 7.24 9.66 31.53
N LEU A 310 7.65 10.58 30.66
CA LEU A 310 6.90 11.79 30.31
C LEU A 310 6.62 11.76 28.81
N SER A 311 5.36 11.87 28.42
CA SER A 311 4.94 11.91 27.02
C SER A 311 4.36 13.27 26.65
N ILE A 312 4.80 13.86 25.54
CA ILE A 312 4.23 15.09 24.98
C ILE A 312 3.65 14.77 23.61
N GLU A 313 2.34 14.98 23.43
CA GLU A 313 1.63 14.69 22.18
C GLU A 313 1.89 15.77 21.11
N VAL A 314 1.97 15.35 19.86
CA VAL A 314 2.12 16.25 18.70
C VAL A 314 0.92 17.16 18.51
N GLY A 315 -0.25 16.79 19.06
CA GLY A 315 -1.46 17.59 19.00
C GLY A 315 -1.44 18.87 19.83
N ASP A 316 -0.39 19.16 20.61
CA ASP A 316 -0.24 20.39 21.40
C ASP A 316 0.07 21.60 20.51
N GLU A 317 -0.51 22.77 20.80
CA GLU A 317 -0.28 24.00 20.02
C GLU A 317 1.18 24.49 20.07
N LYS A 318 1.91 24.17 21.15
CA LYS A 318 3.32 24.53 21.33
C LYS A 318 4.28 23.45 20.88
N PHE A 319 3.78 22.33 20.38
CA PHE A 319 4.62 21.23 19.93
C PHE A 319 5.45 21.64 18.71
N ASP A 320 6.76 21.47 18.81
CA ASP A 320 7.69 21.62 17.69
C ASP A 320 8.79 20.57 17.85
N MET A 321 9.06 19.84 16.76
CA MET A 321 9.97 18.69 16.77
C MET A 321 11.33 19.00 17.41
N LYS A 322 11.90 20.17 17.13
CA LYS A 322 13.23 20.54 17.60
C LYS A 322 13.17 21.17 19.00
N LYS A 323 12.21 22.06 19.24
CA LYS A 323 12.10 22.77 20.52
C LYS A 323 11.66 21.85 21.65
N THR A 324 10.69 20.98 21.39
CA THR A 324 10.18 20.02 22.38
C THR A 324 11.26 19.01 22.73
N ARG A 325 12.01 18.50 21.74
CA ARG A 325 13.19 17.65 22.00
C ARG A 325 14.25 18.36 22.83
N ALA A 326 14.62 19.58 22.48
CA ALA A 326 15.61 20.35 23.25
C ALA A 326 15.15 20.64 24.69
N LEU A 327 13.86 20.89 24.88
CA LEU A 327 13.26 21.04 26.21
C LEU A 327 13.39 19.74 27.01
N LEU A 328 13.00 18.60 26.43
CA LEU A 328 13.12 17.29 27.08
C LEU A 328 14.57 16.98 27.42
N GLU A 329 15.52 17.20 26.52
CA GLU A 329 16.96 16.99 26.79
C GLU A 329 17.46 17.87 27.95
N SER A 330 16.94 19.10 28.12
CA SER A 330 17.28 19.98 29.26
C SER A 330 16.79 19.49 30.63
N THR A 331 15.92 18.48 30.64
CA THR A 331 15.42 17.82 31.85
C THR A 331 16.30 16.64 32.31
N HIS A 332 17.39 16.35 31.58
CA HIS A 332 18.29 15.21 31.84
C HIS A 332 17.60 13.84 31.86
N PRO A 333 16.82 13.49 30.82
CA PRO A 333 16.23 12.16 30.69
C PRO A 333 17.32 11.12 30.44
N SER A 334 17.03 9.88 30.81
CA SER A 334 17.88 8.73 30.48
C SER A 334 17.82 8.40 28.99
N HIS A 335 16.65 8.58 28.38
CA HIS A 335 16.40 8.33 26.98
C HIS A 335 15.30 9.26 26.47
N VAL A 336 15.41 9.71 25.20
CA VAL A 336 14.34 10.46 24.52
C VAL A 336 14.09 9.80 23.18
N GLU A 337 12.83 9.49 22.92
CA GLU A 337 12.36 8.82 21.72
C GLU A 337 11.25 9.62 21.06
N LEU A 338 11.28 9.70 19.73
CA LEU A 338 10.13 10.12 18.95
C LEU A 338 9.32 8.85 18.64
N VAL A 339 8.10 8.78 19.14
CA VAL A 339 7.20 7.67 18.86
C VAL A 339 6.35 8.05 17.66
N GLU A 340 6.41 7.21 16.64
CA GLU A 340 5.68 7.36 15.40
C GLU A 340 4.49 6.40 15.40
N GLU A 341 3.34 6.85 14.96
CA GLU A 341 2.15 6.02 14.80
C GLU A 341 1.99 5.60 13.35
N GLU A 342 1.74 4.31 13.17
CA GLU A 342 1.41 3.71 11.90
C GLU A 342 -0.04 4.05 11.54
N VAL A 343 -0.23 4.98 10.59
CA VAL A 343 -1.58 5.33 10.11
C VAL A 343 -1.98 4.32 9.03
N GLY A 344 -2.81 3.34 9.42
CA GLY A 344 -3.49 2.39 8.52
C GLY A 344 -4.90 2.82 8.12
#